data_AF-A0A015IJ68-F1
#
_entry.id   AF-A0A015IJ68-F1
#
_cell.length_a   1.000
_cell.length_b   1.000
_cell.length_c   1.000
_cell.angle_alpha   90.00
_cell.angle_beta   90.00
_cell.angle_gamma   90.00
#
_symmetry.space_group_name_H-M   'P 1'
#
loop_
_entity.id
_entity.type
_entity.pdbx_description
1 polymer ?
#
loop_
_entity_poly.entity_id
_entity_poly.type
_entity_poly.pdbx_seq_one_letter_code
_entity_poly.pdbx_strand_id
1 'polypeptide(L)'
;MGVLFIHPDQLDPDYDYDFTDVNDEGIKFMRGNFEYKRPCGWKRNALNVLNKYEDNSWLGVNNRRCLTSSVQNEWPVSYHGTAKHNCKSIADEGYQLCKGKRFLFGHGIYSTPDINVAYQYAKKFTYEGDVYRIVFQNRVNPNNLVRITNEETENGEYWISPDGADLRPYGICIKKDN
;
A
#
# COMPACT_ATOMS: atom_id res chain seq x y z
N MET A 1 25.67 -1.17 4.87
CA MET A 1 24.25 -0.94 4.56
C MET A 1 23.62 -2.29 4.29
N GLY A 2 22.56 -2.65 5.02
CA GLY A 2 21.90 -3.95 4.86
C GLY A 2 21.06 -4.00 3.58
N VAL A 3 21.09 -5.14 2.89
CA VAL A 3 20.13 -5.48 1.82
C VAL A 3 18.74 -5.58 2.44
N LEU A 4 17.68 -5.16 1.73
CA LEU A 4 16.31 -5.41 2.20
C LEU A 4 16.07 -6.89 1.93
N PHE A 5 15.97 -7.67 2.98
CA PHE A 5 15.63 -9.07 2.89
C PHE A 5 14.22 -9.28 3.43
N ILE A 6 13.34 -9.73 2.56
CA ILE A 6 12.01 -10.24 2.90
C ILE A 6 12.09 -11.73 2.62
N HIS A 7 11.66 -12.54 3.59
CA HIS A 7 11.79 -13.98 3.45
C HIS A 7 10.90 -14.45 2.29
N PRO A 8 11.35 -15.36 1.42
CA PRO A 8 10.55 -15.82 0.27
C PRO A 8 9.15 -16.30 0.65
N ASP A 9 8.99 -16.98 1.79
CA ASP A 9 7.68 -17.44 2.29
C ASP A 9 6.67 -16.31 2.57
N GLN A 10 7.15 -15.06 2.67
CA GLN A 10 6.33 -13.87 2.88
C GLN A 10 5.94 -13.19 1.57
N LEU A 11 6.45 -13.70 0.45
CA LEU A 11 6.13 -13.24 -0.89
C LEU A 11 5.21 -14.26 -1.57
N ASP A 12 4.44 -13.78 -2.53
CA ASP A 12 3.57 -14.63 -3.34
C ASP A 12 3.76 -14.28 -4.83
N PRO A 13 4.87 -14.73 -5.45
CA PRO A 13 5.31 -14.25 -6.77
C PRO A 13 4.28 -14.47 -7.88
N ASP A 14 3.34 -15.39 -7.71
CA ASP A 14 2.24 -15.64 -8.65
C ASP A 14 1.31 -14.42 -8.80
N TYR A 15 1.33 -13.48 -7.85
CA TYR A 15 0.60 -12.23 -7.88
C TYR A 15 1.50 -10.99 -8.05
N ASP A 16 2.77 -11.18 -8.41
CA ASP A 16 3.62 -10.06 -8.81
C ASP A 16 3.06 -9.39 -10.06
N TYR A 17 3.29 -8.09 -10.19
CA TYR A 17 2.85 -7.36 -11.37
C TYR A 17 3.79 -6.20 -11.67
N ASP A 18 4.24 -6.11 -12.92
CA ASP A 18 5.08 -5.01 -13.38
C ASP A 18 4.19 -3.90 -13.96
N PHE A 19 4.09 -2.78 -13.24
CA PHE A 19 3.37 -1.60 -13.71
C PHE A 19 4.28 -0.57 -14.38
N THR A 20 5.57 -0.88 -14.63
CA THR A 20 6.57 0.09 -15.11
C THR A 20 6.12 0.79 -16.40
N ASP A 21 5.58 0.03 -17.35
CA ASP A 21 5.14 0.54 -18.66
C ASP A 21 3.60 0.60 -18.80
N VAL A 22 2.87 0.55 -17.69
CA VAL A 22 1.41 0.59 -17.69
C VAL A 22 0.91 2.04 -17.69
N ASN A 23 -0.04 2.35 -18.58
CA ASN A 23 -0.81 3.59 -18.58
C ASN A 23 -2.30 3.28 -18.42
N ASP A 24 -2.93 3.91 -17.43
CA ASP A 24 -4.35 3.75 -17.07
C ASP A 24 -5.21 4.95 -17.48
N GLU A 25 -4.67 5.84 -18.32
CA GLU A 25 -5.40 7.00 -18.80
C GLU A 25 -6.77 6.62 -19.37
N GLY A 26 -7.82 7.26 -18.86
CA GLY A 26 -9.21 6.99 -19.24
C GLY A 26 -9.83 5.73 -18.63
N ILE A 27 -9.10 4.94 -17.84
CA ILE A 27 -9.61 3.72 -17.19
C ILE A 27 -9.70 3.92 -15.68
N LYS A 28 -10.90 3.72 -15.12
CA LYS A 28 -11.15 3.81 -13.68
C LYS A 28 -11.22 2.42 -13.07
N PHE A 29 -10.31 2.12 -12.14
CA PHE A 29 -10.35 0.91 -11.33
C PHE A 29 -10.99 1.20 -9.97
N MET A 30 -11.75 0.25 -9.44
CA MET A 30 -12.45 0.37 -8.16
C MET A 30 -12.10 -0.79 -7.24
N ARG A 31 -11.86 -0.50 -5.97
CA ARG A 31 -11.60 -1.47 -4.91
C ARG A 31 -12.32 -1.00 -3.65
N GLY A 32 -13.17 -1.85 -3.07
CA GLY A 32 -13.95 -1.51 -1.88
C GLY A 32 -14.86 -0.28 -2.02
N ASN A 33 -15.33 0.00 -3.24
CA ASN A 33 -16.12 1.18 -3.63
C ASN A 33 -15.37 2.52 -3.62
N PHE A 34 -14.03 2.47 -3.53
CA PHE A 34 -13.17 3.62 -3.75
C PHE A 34 -12.42 3.46 -5.08
N GLU A 35 -12.05 4.59 -5.67
CA GLU A 35 -11.15 4.59 -6.81
C GLU A 35 -9.78 4.03 -6.40
N TYR A 36 -9.28 3.10 -7.20
CA TYR A 36 -7.98 2.49 -7.05
C TYR A 36 -7.05 3.03 -8.13
N LYS A 37 -6.21 4.01 -7.76
CA LYS A 37 -5.11 4.47 -8.60
C LYS A 37 -4.02 3.39 -8.58
N ARG A 38 -3.91 2.58 -9.63
CA ARG A 38 -2.89 1.52 -9.72
C ARG A 38 -1.49 2.15 -9.69
N PRO A 39 -0.46 1.44 -9.19
CA PRO A 39 0.86 2.02 -9.02
C PRO A 39 1.64 2.07 -10.34
N CYS A 40 1.08 2.72 -11.37
CA CYS A 40 1.69 2.89 -12.69
C CYS A 40 3.09 3.52 -12.58
N GLY A 41 4.07 2.94 -13.28
CA GLY A 41 5.49 3.30 -13.17
C GLY A 41 6.25 2.63 -12.02
N TRP A 42 5.69 1.57 -11.40
CA TRP A 42 6.33 0.82 -10.31
C TRP A 42 6.31 -0.68 -10.57
N LYS A 43 7.32 -1.40 -10.05
CA LYS A 43 7.26 -2.86 -9.96
C LYS A 43 6.61 -3.26 -8.64
N ARG A 44 5.58 -4.10 -8.67
CA ARG A 44 4.86 -4.56 -7.47
C ARG A 44 5.19 -6.03 -7.20
N ASN A 45 5.74 -6.29 -6.02
CA ASN A 45 5.89 -7.65 -5.49
C ASN A 45 4.76 -7.94 -4.49
N ALA A 46 4.14 -9.11 -4.58
CA ALA A 46 3.09 -9.54 -3.69
C ALA A 46 3.61 -9.94 -2.32
N LEU A 47 2.83 -9.68 -1.28
CA LEU A 47 3.01 -10.35 0.01
C LEU A 47 2.08 -11.55 0.10
N ASN A 48 2.58 -12.64 0.68
CA ASN A 48 1.78 -13.81 1.03
C ASN A 48 0.88 -13.48 2.23
N VAL A 49 -0.40 -13.20 1.92
CA VAL A 49 -1.39 -12.72 2.89
C VAL A 49 -2.66 -13.56 2.93
N LEU A 50 -2.76 -14.59 2.07
CA LEU A 50 -3.89 -15.49 2.06
C LEU A 50 -3.97 -16.22 3.41
N ASN A 51 -5.15 -16.17 4.04
CA ASN A 51 -5.41 -16.78 5.35
C ASN A 51 -4.54 -16.22 6.49
N LYS A 52 -3.93 -15.04 6.31
CA LYS A 52 -3.19 -14.33 7.37
C LYS A 52 -4.12 -13.62 8.37
N TYR A 53 -5.36 -13.36 7.97
CA TYR A 53 -6.38 -12.65 8.75
C TYR A 53 -7.64 -13.52 8.89
N GLU A 54 -8.68 -13.01 9.55
CA GLU A 54 -9.91 -13.74 9.83
C GLU A 54 -10.63 -14.31 8.59
N ASP A 55 -10.53 -13.61 7.45
CA ASP A 55 -11.01 -14.06 6.15
C ASP A 55 -10.16 -13.46 5.02
N ASN A 56 -10.52 -13.74 3.76
CA ASN A 56 -9.89 -13.17 2.56
C ASN A 56 -10.82 -12.21 1.79
N SER A 57 -12.01 -11.92 2.29
CA SER A 57 -13.00 -11.05 1.61
C SER A 57 -12.45 -9.64 1.39
N TRP A 58 -11.65 -9.14 2.32
CA TRP A 58 -10.95 -7.84 2.23
C TRP A 58 -10.04 -7.70 0.99
N LEU A 59 -9.48 -8.79 0.48
CA LEU A 59 -8.68 -8.78 -0.76
C LEU A 59 -9.54 -8.72 -2.03
N GLY A 60 -10.82 -9.09 -1.92
CA GLY A 60 -11.71 -9.24 -3.05
C GLY A 60 -11.35 -10.42 -3.97
N VAL A 61 -10.96 -11.56 -3.37
CA VAL A 61 -10.55 -12.79 -4.08
C VAL A 61 -11.68 -13.54 -4.78
N ASN A 62 -12.95 -13.18 -4.53
CA ASN A 62 -14.11 -13.90 -5.07
C ASN A 62 -14.99 -13.03 -5.98
N ASN A 63 -15.48 -13.60 -7.07
CA ASN A 63 -16.60 -13.10 -7.87
C ASN A 63 -16.44 -11.71 -8.51
N ARG A 64 -15.20 -11.27 -8.79
CA ARG A 64 -14.98 -10.02 -9.52
C ARG A 64 -15.44 -10.16 -10.97
N ARG A 65 -16.59 -9.56 -11.29
CA ARG A 65 -17.18 -9.60 -12.63
C ARG A 65 -16.37 -8.85 -13.68
N CYS A 66 -15.72 -7.75 -13.28
CA CYS A 66 -14.89 -6.92 -14.16
C CYS A 66 -13.65 -6.44 -13.39
N LEU A 67 -12.49 -6.42 -14.05
CA LEU A 67 -11.21 -6.00 -13.46
C LEU A 67 -11.26 -4.60 -12.81
N THR A 68 -12.13 -3.74 -13.33
CA THR A 68 -12.32 -2.36 -12.89
C THR A 68 -13.36 -2.20 -11.77
N SER A 69 -14.17 -3.21 -11.46
CA SER A 69 -15.24 -3.09 -10.46
C SER A 69 -14.83 -3.62 -9.08
N SER A 70 -15.39 -3.06 -8.02
CA SER A 70 -15.29 -3.59 -6.65
C SER A 70 -16.02 -4.92 -6.51
N VAL A 71 -15.68 -5.67 -5.48
CA VAL A 71 -16.52 -6.78 -4.99
C VAL A 71 -17.03 -6.50 -3.58
N GLN A 72 -18.07 -7.21 -3.17
CA GLN A 72 -18.64 -7.06 -1.83
C GLN A 72 -17.59 -7.36 -0.76
N ASN A 73 -17.58 -6.57 0.31
CA ASN A 73 -16.67 -6.65 1.46
C ASN A 73 -15.17 -6.45 1.15
N GLU A 74 -14.83 -6.13 -0.10
CA GLU A 74 -13.47 -5.76 -0.45
C GLU A 74 -13.08 -4.45 0.23
N TRP A 75 -11.83 -4.37 0.68
CA TRP A 75 -11.28 -3.16 1.27
C TRP A 75 -10.64 -2.28 0.19
N PRO A 76 -10.77 -0.94 0.28
CA PRO A 76 -10.07 -0.04 -0.61
C PRO A 76 -8.54 -0.15 -0.51
N VAL A 77 -7.86 0.33 -1.55
CA VAL A 77 -6.39 0.28 -1.64
C VAL A 77 -5.79 1.62 -1.24
N SER A 78 -4.73 1.59 -0.44
CA SER A 78 -3.91 2.76 -0.13
C SER A 78 -2.41 2.43 -0.16
N TYR A 79 -1.60 3.47 0.01
CA TYR A 79 -0.15 3.43 -0.07
C TYR A 79 0.49 4.05 1.17
N HIS A 80 1.61 3.50 1.62
CA HIS A 80 2.39 4.02 2.73
C HIS A 80 3.89 4.07 2.36
N GLY A 81 4.45 5.27 2.28
CA GLY A 81 5.88 5.46 2.09
C GLY A 81 6.63 5.32 3.41
N THR A 82 7.69 4.52 3.41
CA THR A 82 8.49 4.29 4.63
C THR A 82 9.98 4.17 4.33
N ALA A 83 10.78 3.98 5.37
CA ALA A 83 12.20 3.67 5.24
C ALA A 83 12.44 2.18 5.09
N LYS A 84 13.47 1.80 4.31
CA LYS A 84 13.86 0.41 4.03
C LYS A 84 13.92 -0.49 5.28
N HIS A 85 14.43 0.01 6.40
CA HIS A 85 14.58 -0.77 7.64
C HIS A 85 13.24 -1.13 8.31
N ASN A 86 12.16 -0.40 8.01
CA ASN A 86 10.82 -0.71 8.52
C ASN A 86 10.12 -1.80 7.68
N CYS A 87 10.60 -2.05 6.46
CA CYS A 87 9.90 -2.92 5.52
C CYS A 87 9.76 -4.35 6.05
N LYS A 88 10.81 -4.92 6.65
CA LYS A 88 10.73 -6.25 7.24
C LYS A 88 9.65 -6.31 8.33
N SER A 89 9.69 -5.42 9.31
CA SER A 89 8.68 -5.42 10.38
C SER A 89 7.25 -5.24 9.85
N ILE A 90 7.04 -4.42 8.82
CA ILE A 90 5.70 -4.20 8.26
C ILE A 90 5.23 -5.44 7.47
N ALA A 91 6.11 -6.08 6.69
CA ALA A 91 5.77 -7.31 5.97
C ALA A 91 5.46 -8.47 6.93
N ASP A 92 6.27 -8.61 7.99
CA ASP A 92 6.18 -9.67 8.98
C ASP A 92 4.95 -9.46 9.89
N GLU A 93 4.93 -8.34 10.60
CA GLU A 93 4.08 -8.07 11.77
C GLU A 93 2.89 -7.16 11.45
N GLY A 94 2.83 -6.58 10.24
CA GLY A 94 1.87 -5.52 9.92
C GLY A 94 2.24 -4.18 10.56
N TYR A 95 1.28 -3.25 10.62
CA TYR A 95 1.50 -1.94 11.21
C TYR A 95 1.28 -1.96 12.71
N GLN A 96 2.22 -1.38 13.46
CA GLN A 96 2.11 -1.18 14.89
C GLN A 96 2.01 0.31 15.20
N LEU A 97 0.85 0.75 15.66
CA LEU A 97 0.57 2.15 15.95
C LEU A 97 1.55 2.75 16.98
N CYS A 98 2.02 1.94 17.93
CA CYS A 98 3.01 2.35 18.93
C CYS A 98 4.37 2.75 18.33
N LYS A 99 4.68 2.31 17.10
CA LYS A 99 5.87 2.74 16.35
C LYS A 99 5.64 4.05 15.58
N GLY A 100 4.38 4.49 15.47
CA GLY A 100 3.99 5.74 14.84
C GLY A 100 4.51 6.96 15.60
N LYS A 101 4.92 7.99 14.86
CA LYS A 101 5.37 9.27 15.40
C LYS A 101 4.72 10.38 14.57
N ARG A 102 4.45 11.52 15.21
CA ARG A 102 3.95 12.76 14.57
C ARG A 102 2.59 12.59 13.88
N PHE A 103 1.54 12.70 14.69
CA PHE A 103 0.14 12.58 14.30
C PHE A 103 -0.47 13.96 14.01
N LEU A 104 -0.17 14.53 12.84
CA LEU A 104 -0.53 15.92 12.51
C LEU A 104 -2.03 16.17 12.40
N PHE A 105 -2.78 15.23 11.83
CA PHE A 105 -4.21 15.34 11.52
C PHE A 105 -5.07 14.37 12.35
N GLY A 106 -4.51 13.78 13.40
CA GLY A 106 -5.16 12.75 14.22
C GLY A 106 -4.28 11.53 14.46
N HIS A 107 -4.57 10.81 15.53
CA HIS A 107 -3.82 9.62 15.95
C HIS A 107 -4.24 8.40 15.13
N GLY A 108 -3.27 7.74 14.49
CA GLY A 108 -3.51 6.57 13.65
C GLY A 108 -2.39 6.31 12.64
N ILE A 109 -2.50 5.24 11.87
CA ILE A 109 -1.54 4.90 10.81
C ILE A 109 -1.93 5.63 9.53
N TYR A 110 -0.99 6.39 8.98
CA TYR A 110 -1.20 7.24 7.80
C TYR A 110 -0.93 6.46 6.53
N SER A 111 -1.84 6.56 5.57
CA SER A 111 -1.69 6.09 4.20
C SER A 111 -2.37 7.08 3.24
N THR A 112 -2.38 6.78 1.95
CA THR A 112 -3.00 7.65 0.93
C THR A 112 -3.47 6.83 -0.26
N PRO A 113 -4.58 7.18 -0.94
CA PRO A 113 -5.00 6.49 -2.17
C PRO A 113 -4.09 6.81 -3.36
N ASP A 114 -3.12 7.72 -3.23
CA ASP A 114 -2.23 8.16 -4.30
C ASP A 114 -0.77 7.80 -4.02
N ILE A 115 -0.20 6.91 -4.85
CA ILE A 115 1.19 6.48 -4.67
C ILE A 115 2.20 7.62 -4.80
N ASN A 116 1.87 8.70 -5.52
CA ASN A 116 2.77 9.85 -5.67
C ASN A 116 2.85 10.66 -4.37
N VAL A 117 1.77 10.69 -3.59
CA VAL A 117 1.79 11.27 -2.24
C VAL A 117 2.63 10.38 -1.32
N ALA A 118 2.42 9.06 -1.34
CA ALA A 118 3.23 8.13 -0.56
C ALA A 118 4.73 8.17 -0.92
N TYR A 119 5.06 8.38 -2.19
CA TYR A 119 6.43 8.52 -2.68
C TYR A 119 7.21 9.64 -1.98
N GLN A 120 6.55 10.75 -1.64
CA GLN A 120 7.18 11.88 -0.92
C GLN A 120 7.70 11.46 0.47
N TYR A 121 7.04 10.48 1.10
CA TYR A 121 7.40 9.95 2.41
C TYR A 121 8.37 8.76 2.34
N ALA A 122 8.44 8.08 1.19
CA ALA A 122 9.36 6.96 0.98
C ALA A 122 10.83 7.43 1.02
N LYS A 123 11.67 6.73 1.79
CA LYS A 123 13.11 7.07 1.89
C LYS A 123 13.91 6.35 0.81
N LYS A 124 14.82 7.10 0.18
CA LYS A 124 15.79 6.58 -0.79
C LYS A 124 16.73 5.56 -0.15
N PHE A 125 17.11 4.55 -0.91
CA PHE A 125 18.22 3.66 -0.59
C PHE A 125 18.97 3.25 -1.85
N THR A 126 20.25 2.94 -1.71
CA THR A 126 21.08 2.46 -2.82
C THR A 126 21.14 0.94 -2.82
N TYR A 127 21.03 0.34 -4.00
CA TYR A 127 21.24 -1.09 -4.25
C TYR A 127 21.91 -1.25 -5.61
N GLU A 128 23.02 -2.00 -5.67
CA GLU A 128 23.76 -2.27 -6.92
C GLU A 128 24.09 -1.01 -7.76
N GLY A 129 24.37 0.12 -7.10
CA GLY A 129 24.73 1.39 -7.76
C GLY A 129 23.54 2.28 -8.13
N ASP A 130 22.32 1.75 -8.07
CA ASP A 130 21.10 2.47 -8.38
C ASP A 130 20.37 2.93 -7.11
N VAL A 131 19.62 4.03 -7.22
CA VAL A 131 18.81 4.58 -6.14
C VAL A 131 17.37 4.13 -6.29
N TYR A 132 16.77 3.67 -5.20
CA TYR A 132 15.40 3.14 -5.19
C TYR A 132 14.58 3.73 -4.05
N ARG A 133 13.27 3.63 -4.21
CA ARG A 133 12.28 3.84 -3.14
C ARG A 133 11.31 2.67 -3.06
N ILE A 134 10.76 2.50 -1.86
CA ILE A 134 9.75 1.49 -1.55
C ILE A 134 8.52 2.16 -0.96
N VAL A 135 7.35 1.69 -1.41
CA VAL A 135 6.04 2.04 -0.87
C VAL A 135 5.28 0.74 -0.60
N PHE A 136 4.64 0.63 0.56
CA PHE A 136 3.71 -0.46 0.82
C PHE A 136 2.37 -0.18 0.16
N GLN A 137 1.83 -1.21 -0.47
CA GLN A 137 0.47 -1.25 -0.95
C GLN A 137 -0.39 -1.99 0.09
N ASN A 138 -1.47 -1.33 0.51
CA ASN A 138 -2.30 -1.78 1.62
C ASN A 138 -3.76 -1.95 1.20
N ARG A 139 -4.49 -2.73 1.99
CA ARG A 139 -5.96 -2.72 2.05
C ARG A 139 -6.38 -2.06 3.36
N VAL A 140 -7.39 -1.19 3.30
CA VAL A 140 -7.80 -0.35 4.42
C VAL A 140 -9.22 -0.69 4.83
N ASN A 141 -9.49 -0.89 6.11
CA ASN A 141 -10.85 -1.11 6.60
C ASN A 141 -11.69 0.16 6.37
N PRO A 142 -12.71 0.13 5.49
CA PRO A 142 -13.47 1.34 5.18
C PRO A 142 -14.39 1.80 6.33
N ASN A 143 -14.70 0.91 7.28
CA ASN A 143 -15.65 1.23 8.36
C ASN A 143 -15.07 2.18 9.42
N ASN A 144 -13.75 2.14 9.61
CA ASN A 144 -13.03 2.94 10.61
C ASN A 144 -12.16 4.03 9.98
N LEU A 145 -12.22 4.18 8.66
CA LEU A 145 -11.34 5.05 7.90
C LEU A 145 -11.66 6.53 8.11
N VAL A 146 -10.68 7.30 8.58
CA VAL A 146 -10.74 8.76 8.61
C VAL A 146 -10.02 9.32 7.38
N ARG A 147 -10.69 10.22 6.64
CA ARG A 147 -10.15 10.84 5.41
C ARG A 147 -9.89 12.32 5.66
N ILE A 148 -8.68 12.75 5.33
CA ILE A 148 -8.23 14.14 5.40
C ILE A 148 -8.04 14.62 3.96
N THR A 149 -8.72 15.70 3.61
CA THR A 149 -8.79 16.18 2.23
C THR A 149 -7.47 16.81 1.76
N ASN A 150 -7.27 16.88 0.45
CA ASN A 150 -6.13 17.62 -0.10
C ASN A 150 -6.15 19.12 0.26
N GLU A 151 -7.35 19.69 0.46
CA GLU A 151 -7.53 21.07 0.91
C GLU A 151 -6.95 21.28 2.32
N GLU A 152 -7.08 20.29 3.20
CA GLU A 152 -6.53 20.33 4.55
C GLU A 152 -5.03 20.02 4.62
N THR A 153 -4.52 19.15 3.76
CA THR A 153 -3.11 18.73 3.82
C THR A 153 -2.16 19.55 2.95
N GLU A 154 -2.70 20.24 1.94
CA GLU A 154 -1.98 20.94 0.88
C GLU A 154 -0.98 20.06 0.10
N ASN A 155 -1.05 18.72 0.26
CA ASN A 155 -0.05 17.76 -0.25
C ASN A 155 -0.67 16.46 -0.81
N GLY A 156 -1.98 16.28 -0.69
CA GLY A 156 -2.73 15.12 -1.18
C GLY A 156 -3.68 14.55 -0.15
N GLU A 157 -4.63 13.71 -0.57
CA GLU A 157 -5.56 13.07 0.36
C GLU A 157 -4.84 12.08 1.28
N TYR A 158 -5.05 12.20 2.60
CA TYR A 158 -4.50 11.28 3.60
C TYR A 158 -5.61 10.45 4.22
N TRP A 159 -5.28 9.20 4.49
CA TRP A 159 -6.15 8.18 5.08
C TRP A 159 -5.54 7.74 6.39
N ILE A 160 -6.30 7.85 7.47
CA ILE A 160 -5.88 7.50 8.82
C ILE A 160 -6.67 6.26 9.25
N SER A 161 -5.94 5.18 9.49
CA SER A 161 -6.46 3.95 10.09
C SER A 161 -6.22 3.99 11.61
N PRO A 162 -7.25 3.88 12.46
CA PRO A 162 -7.09 4.00 13.90
C PRO A 162 -6.17 2.96 14.52
N ASP A 163 -6.18 1.73 14.00
CA ASP A 163 -5.37 0.61 14.49
C ASP A 163 -4.70 -0.20 13.35
N GLY A 164 -3.70 -1.02 13.69
CA GLY A 164 -3.04 -1.95 12.78
C GLY A 164 -3.98 -2.98 12.16
N ALA A 165 -5.07 -3.37 12.84
CA ALA A 165 -6.09 -4.25 12.27
C ALA A 165 -6.83 -3.61 11.07
N ASP A 166 -6.88 -2.28 11.00
CA ASP A 166 -7.57 -1.51 9.97
C ASP A 166 -6.71 -1.23 8.72
N LEU A 167 -5.43 -1.67 8.70
CA LEU A 167 -4.52 -1.48 7.58
C LEU A 167 -3.65 -2.72 7.33
N ARG A 168 -3.90 -3.41 6.22
CA ARG A 168 -3.24 -4.68 5.88
C ARG A 168 -2.30 -4.50 4.70
N PRO A 169 -0.97 -4.61 4.86
CA PRO A 169 -0.05 -4.61 3.72
C PRO A 169 -0.25 -5.90 2.92
N TYR A 170 -0.30 -5.79 1.59
CA TYR A 170 -0.44 -6.95 0.69
C TYR A 170 0.46 -6.87 -0.56
N GLY A 171 1.24 -5.80 -0.69
CA GLY A 171 2.21 -5.65 -1.77
C GLY A 171 3.27 -4.62 -1.44
N ILE A 172 4.39 -4.71 -2.14
CA ILE A 172 5.52 -3.80 -2.05
C ILE A 172 5.78 -3.25 -3.44
N CYS A 173 5.63 -1.94 -3.59
CA CYS A 173 5.94 -1.22 -4.81
C CYS A 173 7.38 -0.71 -4.72
N ILE A 174 8.21 -1.04 -5.71
CA ILE A 174 9.60 -0.62 -5.84
C ILE A 174 9.74 0.21 -7.11
N LYS A 175 10.43 1.34 -6.99
CA LYS A 175 10.75 2.21 -8.13
C LYS A 175 12.20 2.65 -8.07
N LYS A 176 12.86 2.63 -9.22
CA LYS A 176 14.17 3.25 -9.42
C LYS A 176 13.97 4.76 -9.53
N ASP A 177 14.69 5.52 -8.69
CA ASP A 177 14.77 6.96 -8.78
C ASP A 177 15.80 7.30 -9.87
N ASN A 178 15.39 8.10 -10.86
CA ASN A 178 16.29 8.69 -11.84
C ASN A 178 17.06 9.87 -11.25
#